data_AF-A0A7S1SU15-F1
#
_entry.id   AF-A0A7S1SU15-F1
#
_cell.length_a   1.000
_cell.length_b   1.000
_cell.length_c   1.000
_cell.angle_alpha   90.00
_cell.angle_beta   90.00
_cell.angle_gamma   90.00
#
_symmetry.space_group_name_H-M   'P 1'
#
loop_
_entity.id
_entity.type
_entity.pdbx_description
1 polymer ?
#
loop_
_entity_poly.entity_id
_entity_poly.type
_entity_poly.pdbx_seq_one_letter_code
_entity_poly.pdbx_strand_id
1 'polypeptide(L)'
;QVHAAGELPPEGELEAQEYAVKRVNVGATAAPKEERVVDMRSDTVTKPTVQMRAAMAFADVGDDVLGDDHSVACLEAETAKVFGKEAGLYVPSGTMANLIAIMVHCETRGSEIILGDKSHIHIYEQGGCATVAGVHPRALPNQPDGTLDLQAIAGSVRPADDHFPVSRLLCLENTHNKCGGRVLPVSYMDNAAEVAHRHGMKVHLDGARVMNAAMALEISPARLVQSMDSVSVCLSKALGAPVGSVLL
;
A
#
# COMPACT_ATOMS: atom_id res chain seq x y z
N GLN A 1 -27.57 -64.01 -0.54
CA GLN A 1 -29.04 -64.10 -0.77
C GLN A 1 -29.46 -62.73 -1.29
N VAL A 2 -29.40 -62.43 -2.59
CA VAL A 2 -30.19 -62.94 -3.74
C VAL A 2 -31.68 -62.55 -3.66
N HIS A 3 -32.06 -61.61 -4.55
CA HIS A 3 -33.39 -61.25 -5.09
C HIS A 3 -34.46 -60.72 -4.09
N ALA A 4 -35.32 -59.74 -4.44
CA ALA A 4 -36.10 -59.66 -5.67
C ALA A 4 -36.45 -58.22 -6.11
N ALA A 5 -36.60 -58.07 -7.43
CA ALA A 5 -37.14 -56.93 -8.13
C ALA A 5 -38.68 -56.87 -7.98
N GLY A 6 -39.22 -55.66 -7.88
CA GLY A 6 -40.65 -55.39 -7.96
C GLY A 6 -41.04 -54.91 -9.36
N GLU A 7 -42.11 -55.49 -9.88
CA GLU A 7 -42.62 -55.41 -11.25
C GLU A 7 -43.26 -54.06 -11.62
N LEU A 8 -43.20 -53.71 -12.90
CA LEU A 8 -43.93 -52.60 -13.52
C LEU A 8 -45.37 -53.04 -13.87
N PRO A 9 -46.40 -52.21 -13.58
CA PRO A 9 -47.76 -52.48 -14.02
C PRO A 9 -47.99 -52.14 -15.51
N PRO A 10 -49.03 -52.72 -16.14
CA PRO A 10 -49.13 -52.86 -17.59
C PRO A 10 -49.63 -51.61 -18.31
N GLU A 11 -49.28 -51.54 -19.59
CA GLU A 11 -49.76 -50.55 -20.57
C GLU A 11 -51.27 -50.65 -20.74
N GLY A 12 -51.97 -49.54 -20.46
CA GLY A 12 -53.41 -49.40 -20.65
C GLY A 12 -53.74 -47.98 -21.09
N GLU A 13 -54.40 -47.89 -22.24
CA GLU A 13 -54.83 -46.70 -22.96
C GLU A 13 -55.61 -45.72 -22.06
N LEU A 14 -55.20 -44.46 -22.03
CA LEU A 14 -56.04 -43.35 -21.58
C LEU A 14 -55.93 -42.17 -22.55
N GLU A 15 -57.11 -41.71 -22.92
CA GLU A 15 -57.47 -40.84 -24.03
C GLU A 15 -56.72 -39.51 -24.07
N ALA A 16 -56.47 -39.03 -25.29
CA ALA A 16 -55.93 -37.72 -25.57
C ALA A 16 -56.93 -36.61 -25.15
N GLN A 17 -56.74 -36.05 -23.95
CA GLN A 17 -57.25 -34.73 -23.63
C GLN A 17 -56.25 -33.68 -24.11
N GLU A 18 -56.63 -32.92 -25.14
CA GLU A 18 -55.95 -31.70 -25.54
C GLU A 18 -55.97 -30.69 -24.36
N TYR A 19 -54.90 -30.68 -23.58
CA TYR A 19 -54.59 -29.54 -22.74
C TYR A 19 -54.02 -28.44 -23.64
N ALA A 20 -54.84 -27.44 -23.93
CA ALA A 20 -54.40 -26.20 -24.54
C ALA A 20 -53.32 -25.56 -23.64
N VAL A 21 -52.05 -25.77 -23.98
CA VAL A 21 -50.94 -25.05 -23.40
C VAL A 21 -51.09 -23.60 -23.84
N LYS A 22 -51.59 -22.74 -22.94
CA LYS A 22 -51.41 -21.30 -23.06
C LYS A 22 -49.92 -21.07 -23.20
N ARG A 23 -49.47 -20.71 -24.40
CA ARG A 23 -48.14 -20.12 -24.63
C ARG A 23 -48.07 -18.88 -23.74
N VAL A 24 -47.43 -19.02 -22.58
CA VAL A 24 -46.96 -17.87 -21.83
C VAL A 24 -45.94 -17.22 -22.76
N ASN A 25 -46.30 -16.03 -23.23
CA ASN A 25 -45.40 -15.18 -23.97
C ASN A 25 -44.32 -14.77 -22.96
N VAL A 26 -43.23 -15.54 -22.88
CA VAL A 26 -42.02 -15.12 -22.18
C VAL A 26 -41.42 -14.04 -23.06
N GLY A 27 -41.97 -12.83 -22.91
CA GLY A 27 -41.43 -11.62 -23.52
C GLY A 27 -39.93 -11.60 -23.22
N ALA A 28 -39.14 -11.37 -24.26
CA ALA A 28 -37.70 -11.31 -24.20
C ALA A 28 -37.25 -10.61 -22.91
N THR A 29 -36.74 -11.39 -21.96
CA THR A 29 -36.13 -10.83 -20.76
C THR A 29 -34.93 -10.06 -21.24
N ALA A 30 -35.01 -8.73 -21.17
CA ALA A 30 -33.85 -7.87 -21.39
C ALA A 30 -32.68 -8.46 -20.59
N ALA A 31 -31.53 -8.64 -21.25
CA ALA A 31 -30.31 -9.07 -20.57
C ALA A 31 -30.14 -8.23 -19.30
N PRO A 32 -29.75 -8.82 -18.16
CA PRO A 32 -29.59 -8.07 -16.92
C PRO A 32 -28.71 -6.86 -17.22
N LYS A 33 -29.22 -5.66 -16.94
CA LYS A 33 -28.43 -4.44 -17.04
C LYS A 33 -27.18 -4.67 -16.22
N GLU A 34 -26.01 -4.63 -16.85
CA GLU A 34 -24.75 -4.58 -16.12
C GLU A 34 -24.82 -3.36 -15.20
N GLU A 35 -25.00 -3.60 -13.89
CA GLU A 35 -24.90 -2.53 -12.90
C GLU A 35 -23.45 -2.08 -12.84
N ARG A 36 -23.18 -0.92 -13.43
CA ARG A 36 -21.88 -0.28 -13.33
C ARG A 36 -21.72 0.31 -11.94
N VAL A 37 -21.05 -0.42 -11.05
CA VAL A 37 -20.66 0.09 -9.73
C VAL A 37 -19.49 1.06 -9.88
N VAL A 38 -19.65 2.29 -9.38
CA VAL A 38 -18.59 3.31 -9.33
C VAL A 38 -18.23 3.55 -7.87
N ASP A 39 -17.04 3.09 -7.46
CA ASP A 39 -16.54 3.24 -6.09
C ASP A 39 -15.42 4.29 -6.03
N MET A 40 -15.72 5.44 -5.46
CA MET A 40 -14.81 6.61 -5.35
C MET A 40 -14.29 6.82 -3.93
N ARG A 41 -14.43 5.82 -3.04
CA ARG A 41 -14.03 5.96 -1.63
C ARG A 41 -12.52 6.08 -1.46
N SER A 42 -11.76 5.26 -2.18
CA SER A 42 -10.30 5.22 -2.15
C SER A 42 -9.76 4.37 -3.29
N ASP A 43 -8.50 4.57 -3.67
CA ASP A 43 -7.75 3.66 -4.55
C ASP A 43 -7.38 2.32 -3.89
N THR A 44 -7.69 2.13 -2.60
CA THR A 44 -7.56 0.83 -1.92
C THR A 44 -8.65 -0.17 -2.31
N VAL A 45 -9.71 0.27 -3.00
CA VAL A 45 -10.82 -0.61 -3.43
C VAL A 45 -10.54 -1.34 -4.76
N THR A 46 -9.35 -1.16 -5.32
CA THR A 46 -8.90 -1.84 -6.54
C THR A 46 -8.97 -3.35 -6.37
N LYS A 47 -9.22 -4.06 -7.48
CA LYS A 47 -9.27 -5.53 -7.51
C LYS A 47 -8.25 -6.03 -8.51
N PRO A 48 -7.58 -7.17 -8.25
CA PRO A 48 -6.63 -7.76 -9.18
C PRO A 48 -7.28 -8.00 -10.55
N THR A 49 -6.55 -7.62 -11.60
CA THR A 49 -6.91 -7.90 -12.99
C THR A 49 -6.88 -9.40 -13.28
N VAL A 50 -7.41 -9.81 -14.43
CA VAL A 50 -7.33 -11.22 -14.87
C VAL A 50 -5.87 -11.67 -14.99
N GLN A 51 -4.99 -10.80 -15.51
CA GLN A 51 -3.56 -11.07 -15.62
C GLN A 51 -2.89 -11.21 -14.26
N MET A 52 -3.21 -10.34 -13.29
CA MET A 52 -2.70 -10.47 -11.92
C MET A 52 -3.17 -11.76 -11.26
N ARG A 53 -4.44 -12.16 -11.48
CA ARG A 53 -4.97 -13.44 -10.96
C ARG A 53 -4.27 -14.65 -11.54
N ALA A 54 -3.99 -14.61 -12.85
CA ALA A 54 -3.22 -15.67 -13.51
C ALA A 54 -1.78 -15.70 -12.97
N ALA A 55 -1.11 -14.56 -12.86
CA ALA A 55 0.24 -14.48 -12.31
C ALA A 55 0.32 -15.05 -10.88
N MET A 56 -0.63 -14.71 -10.01
CA MET A 56 -0.71 -15.28 -8.65
C MET A 56 -0.96 -16.79 -8.66
N ALA A 57 -1.79 -17.31 -9.58
CA ALA A 57 -2.12 -18.74 -9.64
C ALA A 57 -0.93 -19.62 -10.09
N PHE A 58 0.04 -19.03 -10.79
CA PHE A 58 1.21 -19.72 -11.32
C PHE A 58 2.54 -19.22 -10.73
N ALA A 59 2.49 -18.47 -9.61
CA ALA A 59 3.68 -17.96 -8.95
C ALA A 59 4.57 -19.10 -8.45
N ASP A 60 5.88 -18.93 -8.60
CA ASP A 60 6.89 -19.84 -8.06
C ASP A 60 7.16 -19.45 -6.60
N VAL A 61 6.61 -20.22 -5.68
CA VAL A 61 6.51 -19.89 -4.25
C VAL A 61 7.36 -20.83 -3.40
N GLY A 62 7.73 -20.35 -2.22
CA GLY A 62 8.56 -21.10 -1.27
C GLY A 62 8.31 -20.63 0.16
N ASP A 63 9.25 -20.96 1.05
CA ASP A 63 9.25 -20.44 2.42
C ASP A 63 10.09 -19.15 2.46
N ASP A 64 9.42 -18.01 2.61
CA ASP A 64 10.04 -16.68 2.66
C ASP A 64 10.98 -16.52 3.88
N VAL A 65 10.69 -17.19 5.01
CA VAL A 65 11.55 -17.13 6.20
C VAL A 65 12.89 -17.82 5.95
N LEU A 66 12.91 -18.84 5.08
CA LEU A 66 14.12 -19.54 4.66
C LEU A 66 14.79 -18.91 3.43
N GLY A 67 14.13 -17.97 2.76
CA GLY A 67 14.62 -17.30 1.55
C GLY A 67 14.39 -18.08 0.25
N ASP A 68 13.48 -19.07 0.27
CA ASP A 68 13.22 -19.96 -0.87
C ASP A 68 12.04 -19.48 -1.74
N ASP A 69 11.35 -18.38 -1.38
CA ASP A 69 10.28 -17.82 -2.21
C ASP A 69 10.82 -16.96 -3.36
N HIS A 70 10.92 -17.57 -4.55
CA HIS A 70 11.44 -16.92 -5.75
C HIS A 70 10.59 -15.72 -6.20
N SER A 71 9.27 -15.79 -6.05
CA SER A 71 8.37 -14.71 -6.46
C SER A 71 8.53 -13.47 -5.58
N VAL A 72 8.70 -13.65 -4.26
CA VAL A 72 9.00 -12.54 -3.34
C VAL A 72 10.37 -11.94 -3.64
N ALA A 73 11.41 -12.77 -3.78
CA ALA A 73 12.76 -12.29 -4.09
C ALA A 73 12.81 -11.48 -5.41
N CYS A 74 12.09 -11.93 -6.45
CA CYS A 74 11.97 -11.18 -7.70
C CYS A 74 11.23 -9.85 -7.53
N LEU A 75 10.15 -9.82 -6.74
CA LEU A 75 9.40 -8.59 -6.46
C LEU A 75 10.28 -7.56 -5.74
N GLU A 76 10.99 -7.99 -4.70
CA GLU A 76 11.88 -7.13 -3.92
C GLU A 76 13.01 -6.56 -4.78
N ALA A 77 13.69 -7.42 -5.56
CA ALA A 77 14.78 -7.02 -6.44
C ALA A 77 14.34 -6.06 -7.55
N GLU A 78 13.21 -6.34 -8.22
CA GLU A 78 12.70 -5.45 -9.27
C GLU A 78 12.20 -4.13 -8.70
N THR A 79 11.56 -4.14 -7.51
CA THR A 79 11.14 -2.88 -6.87
C THR A 79 12.36 -2.05 -6.48
N ALA A 80 13.38 -2.64 -5.86
CA ALA A 80 14.63 -1.95 -5.52
C ALA A 80 15.27 -1.31 -6.75
N LYS A 81 15.36 -2.06 -7.85
CA LYS A 81 15.89 -1.58 -9.13
C LYS A 81 15.09 -0.42 -9.73
N VAL A 82 13.75 -0.47 -9.72
CA VAL A 82 12.89 0.62 -10.22
C VAL A 82 13.13 1.94 -9.48
N PHE A 83 13.38 1.86 -8.17
CA PHE A 83 13.59 3.01 -7.30
C PHE A 83 15.07 3.33 -7.07
N GLY A 84 15.99 2.61 -7.69
CA GLY A 84 17.44 2.82 -7.52
C GLY A 84 17.92 2.62 -6.08
N LYS A 85 17.31 1.67 -5.36
CA LYS A 85 17.70 1.26 -4.00
C LYS A 85 18.43 -0.08 -4.04
N GLU A 86 19.18 -0.36 -2.98
CA GLU A 86 20.06 -1.52 -2.90
C GLU A 86 19.28 -2.83 -2.67
N ALA A 87 18.18 -2.74 -1.93
CA ALA A 87 17.35 -3.88 -1.56
C ALA A 87 15.88 -3.46 -1.42
N GLY A 88 15.00 -4.46 -1.30
CA GLY A 88 13.61 -4.28 -0.93
C GLY A 88 13.19 -5.35 0.07
N LEU A 89 12.16 -5.05 0.85
CA LEU A 89 11.54 -5.97 1.80
C LEU A 89 10.02 -5.94 1.59
N TYR A 90 9.44 -7.04 1.13
CA TYR A 90 7.99 -7.19 1.01
C TYR A 90 7.36 -7.29 2.40
N VAL A 91 6.28 -6.54 2.60
CA VAL A 91 5.52 -6.55 3.86
C VAL A 91 4.01 -6.54 3.60
N PRO A 92 3.19 -7.07 4.53
CA PRO A 92 1.74 -7.14 4.34
C PRO A 92 1.02 -5.79 4.17
N SER A 93 1.59 -4.68 4.67
CA SER A 93 0.93 -3.37 4.63
C SER A 93 1.90 -2.20 4.66
N GLY A 94 1.45 -1.04 4.16
CA GLY A 94 2.20 0.22 4.24
C GLY A 94 2.46 0.66 5.69
N THR A 95 1.52 0.41 6.60
CA THR A 95 1.71 0.67 8.03
C THR A 95 2.86 -0.16 8.62
N MET A 96 3.01 -1.42 8.21
CA MET A 96 4.15 -2.24 8.64
C MET A 96 5.46 -1.73 8.02
N ALA A 97 5.44 -1.33 6.74
CA ALA A 97 6.62 -0.75 6.08
C ALA A 97 7.13 0.50 6.82
N ASN A 98 6.24 1.44 7.11
CA ASN A 98 6.56 2.67 7.84
C ASN A 98 7.07 2.37 9.26
N LEU A 99 6.41 1.44 9.97
CA LEU A 99 6.83 1.07 11.32
C LEU A 99 8.22 0.43 11.34
N ILE A 100 8.52 -0.49 10.41
CA ILE A 100 9.86 -1.10 10.29
C ILE A 100 10.89 -0.02 9.96
N ALA A 101 10.60 0.89 9.01
CA ALA A 101 11.51 1.98 8.68
C ALA A 101 11.84 2.86 9.89
N ILE A 102 10.83 3.17 10.72
CA ILE A 102 11.03 3.91 11.97
C ILE A 102 11.91 3.11 12.93
N MET A 103 11.64 1.82 13.14
CA MET A 103 12.41 0.98 14.05
C MET A 103 13.87 0.81 13.62
N VAL A 104 14.13 0.69 12.32
CA VAL A 104 15.49 0.57 11.76
C VAL A 104 16.28 1.86 11.94
N HIS A 105 15.68 3.02 11.64
CA HIS A 105 16.39 4.30 11.73
C HIS A 105 16.44 4.89 13.16
N CYS A 106 15.58 4.40 14.06
CA CYS A 106 15.52 4.81 15.46
C CYS A 106 15.98 3.68 16.40
N GLU A 107 17.25 3.29 16.28
CA GLU A 107 17.85 2.14 16.97
C GLU A 107 17.79 2.23 18.51
N THR A 108 17.62 3.43 19.06
CA THR A 108 17.55 3.67 20.51
C THR A 108 16.13 4.05 20.96
N ARG A 109 15.63 3.42 22.03
CA ARG A 109 14.40 3.90 22.70
C ARG A 109 14.61 5.34 23.20
N GLY A 110 13.59 6.17 23.05
CA GLY A 110 13.73 7.62 23.30
C GLY A 110 14.29 8.41 22.12
N SER A 111 14.49 7.78 20.96
CA SER A 111 14.64 8.51 19.69
C SER A 111 13.38 9.31 19.38
N GLU A 112 13.51 10.32 18.52
CA GLU A 112 12.45 11.18 18.03
C GLU A 112 12.40 11.16 16.50
N ILE A 113 11.17 11.05 15.98
CA ILE A 113 10.87 11.27 14.57
C ILE A 113 10.25 12.66 14.39
N ILE A 114 10.67 13.38 13.35
CA ILE A 114 10.07 14.65 12.92
C ILE A 114 9.22 14.37 11.69
N LEU A 115 7.98 14.84 11.69
CA LEU A 115 7.01 14.53 10.64
C LEU A 115 5.88 15.57 10.58
N GLY A 116 5.07 15.50 9.54
CA GLY A 116 3.91 16.38 9.38
C GLY A 116 2.72 16.00 10.27
N ASP A 117 2.05 16.99 10.85
CA ASP A 117 0.84 16.86 11.66
C ASP A 117 -0.34 16.23 10.92
N LYS A 118 -0.29 16.18 9.58
CA LYS A 118 -1.28 15.56 8.70
C LYS A 118 -0.80 14.25 8.06
N SER A 119 0.40 13.79 8.37
CA SER A 119 0.96 12.58 7.77
C SER A 119 0.23 11.30 8.22
N HIS A 120 0.29 10.27 7.37
CA HIS A 120 -0.31 8.97 7.63
C HIS A 120 0.28 8.31 8.88
N ILE A 121 1.61 8.34 9.01
CA ILE A 121 2.35 7.85 10.18
C ILE A 121 1.81 8.48 11.48
N HIS A 122 1.47 9.78 11.46
CA HIS A 122 0.94 10.47 12.64
C HIS A 122 -0.49 10.07 12.97
N ILE A 123 -1.38 10.11 11.97
CA ILE A 123 -2.83 10.09 12.19
C ILE A 123 -3.40 8.66 12.11
N TYR A 124 -2.88 7.83 11.22
CA TYR A 124 -3.56 6.63 10.70
C TYR A 124 -2.90 5.31 11.09
N GLU A 125 -1.85 5.33 11.90
CA GLU A 125 -1.08 4.14 12.26
C GLU A 125 -1.15 3.79 13.76
N GLN A 126 -2.24 4.23 14.42
CA GLN A 126 -2.53 3.90 15.83
C GLN A 126 -1.39 4.25 16.80
N GLY A 127 -0.58 5.25 16.45
CA GLY A 127 0.59 5.64 17.24
C GLY A 127 1.66 4.56 17.36
N GLY A 128 1.77 3.65 16.37
CA GLY A 128 2.73 2.54 16.37
C GLY A 128 4.18 2.95 16.63
N CYS A 129 4.59 4.14 16.17
CA CYS A 129 5.90 4.71 16.47
C CYS A 129 6.14 4.84 18.00
N ALA A 130 5.15 5.29 18.76
CA ALA A 130 5.25 5.43 20.20
C ALA A 130 5.04 4.09 20.92
N THR A 131 3.99 3.35 20.54
CA THR A 131 3.54 2.16 21.30
C THR A 131 4.40 0.92 21.04
N VAL A 132 4.87 0.74 19.80
CA VAL A 132 5.67 -0.43 19.40
C VAL A 132 7.15 -0.08 19.34
N ALA A 133 7.51 0.99 18.61
CA ALA A 133 8.91 1.35 18.40
C ALA A 133 9.53 2.11 19.59
N GLY A 134 8.72 2.66 20.51
CA GLY A 134 9.24 3.46 21.64
C GLY A 134 9.91 4.76 21.19
N VAL A 135 9.41 5.35 20.11
CA VAL A 135 9.92 6.56 19.47
C VAL A 135 8.95 7.73 19.70
N HIS A 136 9.49 8.88 20.06
CA HIS A 136 8.72 10.10 20.30
C HIS A 136 8.37 10.79 18.99
N PRO A 137 7.09 11.10 18.71
CA PRO A 137 6.72 11.87 17.52
C PRO A 137 6.78 13.37 17.79
N ARG A 138 7.50 14.11 16.93
CA ARG A 138 7.49 15.57 16.88
C ARG A 138 6.79 16.03 15.60
N ALA A 139 5.51 16.35 15.73
CA ALA A 139 4.69 16.83 14.62
C ALA A 139 4.95 18.32 14.31
N LEU A 140 5.11 18.63 13.03
CA LEU A 140 5.21 19.98 12.49
C LEU A 140 3.98 20.27 11.60
N PRO A 141 3.48 21.50 11.55
CA PRO A 141 2.34 21.83 10.71
C PRO A 141 2.67 21.64 9.22
N ASN A 142 1.89 20.82 8.53
CA ASN A 142 1.95 20.72 7.07
C ASN A 142 1.39 21.99 6.41
N GLN A 143 2.15 22.53 5.47
CA GLN A 143 1.70 23.55 4.54
C GLN A 143 0.60 23.02 3.61
N PRO A 144 -0.21 23.90 2.98
CA PRO A 144 -1.31 23.47 2.09
C PRO A 144 -0.87 22.63 0.88
N ASP A 145 0.38 22.75 0.46
CA ASP A 145 0.99 21.96 -0.62
C ASP A 145 1.57 20.61 -0.14
N GLY A 146 1.42 20.28 1.14
CA GLY A 146 1.94 19.05 1.75
C GLY A 146 3.34 19.18 2.33
N THR A 147 4.08 20.24 2.02
CA THR A 147 5.45 20.45 2.51
C THR A 147 5.47 20.78 4.01
N LEU A 148 6.64 20.62 4.62
CA LEU A 148 7.01 21.19 5.91
C LEU A 148 7.99 22.33 5.68
N ASP A 149 7.91 23.40 6.48
CA ASP A 149 8.89 24.48 6.44
C ASP A 149 10.28 23.95 6.82
N LEU A 150 11.26 24.14 5.94
CA LEU A 150 12.65 23.70 6.13
C LEU A 150 13.29 24.32 7.38
N GLN A 151 12.95 25.57 7.71
CA GLN A 151 13.43 26.23 8.93
C GLN A 151 12.78 25.62 10.17
N ALA A 152 11.51 25.23 10.07
CA ALA A 152 10.83 24.52 11.16
C ALA A 152 11.43 23.12 11.37
N ILE A 153 11.81 22.40 10.30
CA ILE A 153 12.54 21.14 10.42
C ILE A 153 13.86 21.37 11.17
N ALA A 154 14.71 22.28 10.71
CA ALA A 154 15.99 22.56 11.35
C ALA A 154 15.84 23.00 12.82
N GLY A 155 14.92 23.93 13.09
CA GLY A 155 14.61 24.40 14.45
C GLY A 155 13.93 23.37 15.34
N SER A 156 13.52 22.23 14.77
CA SER A 156 12.92 21.12 15.51
C SER A 156 13.92 20.03 15.91
N VAL A 157 15.16 20.10 15.44
CA VAL A 157 16.21 19.19 15.91
C VAL A 157 16.59 19.56 17.34
N ARG A 158 16.61 18.58 18.24
CA ARG A 158 16.99 18.81 19.63
C ARG A 158 18.51 18.82 19.79
N PRO A 159 19.07 19.68 20.65
CA PRO A 159 20.48 19.60 21.01
C PRO A 159 20.76 18.30 21.77
N ALA A 160 22.02 17.86 21.77
CA ALA A 160 22.46 16.74 22.58
C ALA A 160 22.42 17.13 24.07
N ASP A 161 21.40 16.66 24.79
CA ASP A 161 21.17 16.88 26.21
C ASP A 161 20.33 15.74 26.78
N ASP A 162 20.66 15.26 27.98
CA ASP A 162 20.05 14.08 28.60
C ASP A 162 18.54 14.24 28.90
N HIS A 163 18.01 15.48 28.90
CA HIS A 163 16.59 15.75 29.10
C HIS A 163 15.75 15.56 27.84
N PHE A 164 16.38 15.48 26.66
CA PHE A 164 15.70 15.51 25.37
C PHE A 164 15.71 14.15 24.66
N PRO A 165 14.62 13.80 23.95
CA PRO A 165 14.67 12.76 22.93
C PRO A 165 15.72 13.06 21.86
N VAL A 166 16.30 12.02 21.26
CA VAL A 166 17.32 12.19 20.22
C VAL A 166 16.64 12.24 18.85
N SER A 167 16.65 13.38 18.17
CA SER A 167 16.10 13.49 16.80
C SER A 167 16.91 12.59 15.84
N ARG A 168 16.26 11.59 15.23
CA ARG A 168 16.92 10.56 14.40
C ARG A 168 16.39 10.48 12.98
N LEU A 169 15.10 10.70 12.77
CA LEU A 169 14.47 10.46 11.47
C LEU A 169 13.50 11.58 11.09
N LEU A 170 13.64 12.09 9.87
CA LEU A 170 12.63 12.93 9.22
C LEU A 170 11.73 12.04 8.36
N CYS A 171 10.43 12.04 8.60
CA CYS A 171 9.46 11.33 7.77
C CYS A 171 8.70 12.33 6.89
N LEU A 172 8.76 12.11 5.57
CA LEU A 172 7.97 12.85 4.56
C LEU A 172 6.89 11.93 3.97
N GLU A 173 5.89 12.50 3.30
CA GLU A 173 4.83 11.74 2.61
C GLU A 173 4.65 12.27 1.18
N ASN A 174 4.83 11.42 0.15
CA ASN A 174 4.65 11.82 -1.25
C ASN A 174 3.98 10.71 -2.09
N THR A 175 2.78 10.92 -2.64
CA THR A 175 1.92 12.12 -2.51
C THR A 175 1.33 12.27 -1.11
N HIS A 176 1.14 13.51 -0.66
CA HIS A 176 0.56 13.81 0.65
C HIS A 176 -0.98 13.70 0.64
N ASN A 177 -1.52 12.66 1.27
CA ASN A 177 -2.92 12.27 1.25
C ASN A 177 -3.83 13.37 1.85
N LYS A 178 -3.58 13.77 3.08
CA LYS A 178 -4.41 14.75 3.80
C LYS A 178 -4.34 16.18 3.27
N CYS A 179 -3.41 16.47 2.37
CA CYS A 179 -3.33 17.75 1.68
C CYS A 179 -4.00 17.71 0.29
N GLY A 180 -4.69 16.61 -0.04
CA GLY A 180 -5.43 16.44 -1.29
C GLY A 180 -4.64 15.70 -2.37
N GLY A 181 -3.78 14.75 -1.98
CA GLY A 181 -2.91 14.03 -2.93
C GLY A 181 -1.83 14.93 -3.53
N ARG A 182 -1.30 15.87 -2.75
CA ARG A 182 -0.31 16.84 -3.23
C ARG A 182 1.02 16.15 -3.54
N VAL A 183 1.64 16.58 -4.62
CA VAL A 183 2.94 16.09 -5.04
C VAL A 183 4.00 17.05 -4.48
N LEU A 184 4.90 16.53 -3.66
CA LEU A 184 6.04 17.32 -3.18
C LEU A 184 7.05 17.50 -4.33
N PRO A 185 7.49 18.73 -4.62
CA PRO A 185 8.54 18.96 -5.62
C PRO A 185 9.84 18.25 -5.25
N VAL A 186 10.57 17.74 -6.25
CA VAL A 186 11.85 17.05 -6.03
C VAL A 186 12.88 17.95 -5.38
N SER A 187 12.95 19.21 -5.80
CA SER A 187 13.83 20.21 -5.18
C SER A 187 13.53 20.41 -3.69
N TYR A 188 12.27 20.36 -3.30
CA TYR A 188 11.89 20.43 -1.89
C TYR A 188 12.38 19.19 -1.13
N MET A 189 12.16 17.99 -1.67
CA MET A 189 12.58 16.75 -1.02
C MET A 189 14.11 16.67 -0.89
N ASP A 190 14.86 17.09 -1.90
CA ASP A 190 16.32 17.17 -1.85
C ASP A 190 16.78 18.14 -0.76
N ASN A 191 16.17 19.33 -0.67
CA ASN A 191 16.49 20.32 0.37
C ASN A 191 16.12 19.85 1.77
N ALA A 192 14.97 19.19 1.94
CA ALA A 192 14.55 18.63 3.22
C ALA A 192 15.49 17.52 3.69
N ALA A 193 15.93 16.67 2.76
CA ALA A 193 16.93 15.65 3.05
C ALA A 193 18.28 16.25 3.45
N GLU A 194 18.75 17.26 2.72
CA GLU A 194 19.99 17.96 3.07
C GLU A 194 19.90 18.57 4.49
N VAL A 195 18.77 19.19 4.84
CA VAL A 195 18.55 19.73 6.19
C VAL A 195 18.64 18.62 7.25
N ALA A 196 17.98 17.48 7.03
CA ALA A 196 18.03 16.35 7.96
C ALA A 196 19.43 15.76 8.10
N HIS A 197 20.11 15.50 6.98
CA HIS A 197 21.46 14.91 6.95
C HIS A 197 22.48 15.81 7.63
N ARG A 198 22.40 17.15 7.47
CA ARG A 198 23.27 18.11 8.17
C ARG A 198 23.15 18.03 9.71
N HIS A 199 22.02 17.55 10.21
CA HIS A 199 21.78 17.33 11.63
C HIS A 199 22.00 15.87 12.07
N GLY A 200 22.57 15.03 11.21
CA GLY A 200 22.83 13.61 11.49
C GLY A 200 21.56 12.74 11.53
N MET A 201 20.43 13.25 11.04
CA MET A 201 19.19 12.49 10.91
C MET A 201 19.14 11.75 9.58
N LYS A 202 18.38 10.66 9.54
CA LYS A 202 17.98 9.95 8.33
C LYS A 202 16.66 10.49 7.78
N VAL A 203 16.30 10.09 6.56
CA VAL A 203 15.06 10.50 5.89
C VAL A 203 14.30 9.28 5.39
N HIS A 204 13.06 9.13 5.85
CA HIS A 204 12.12 8.14 5.33
C HIS A 204 11.02 8.81 4.53
N LEU A 205 10.68 8.25 3.38
CA LEU A 205 9.53 8.66 2.59
C LEU A 205 8.40 7.64 2.72
N ASP A 206 7.27 8.05 3.30
CA ASP A 206 6.00 7.37 3.07
C ASP A 206 5.59 7.60 1.61
N GLY A 207 5.88 6.59 0.80
CA GLY A 207 5.67 6.57 -0.64
C GLY A 207 4.45 5.75 -1.03
N ALA A 208 3.40 5.70 -0.18
CA ALA A 208 2.19 4.93 -0.47
C ALA A 208 1.58 5.22 -1.86
N ARG A 209 1.87 6.40 -2.44
CA ARG A 209 1.48 6.79 -3.80
C ARG A 209 2.65 7.42 -4.57
N VAL A 210 3.88 6.99 -4.31
CA VAL A 210 5.09 7.56 -4.92
C VAL A 210 5.11 7.43 -6.45
N MET A 211 4.50 6.37 -7.00
CA MET A 211 4.36 6.21 -8.45
C MET A 211 3.46 7.29 -9.06
N ASN A 212 2.40 7.71 -8.37
CA ASN A 212 1.55 8.83 -8.81
C ASN A 212 2.34 10.15 -8.81
N ALA A 213 3.19 10.36 -7.80
CA ALA A 213 4.07 11.53 -7.75
C ALA A 213 5.09 11.53 -8.90
N ALA A 214 5.74 10.40 -9.16
CA ALA A 214 6.70 10.25 -10.26
C ALA A 214 6.05 10.51 -11.61
N MET A 215 4.84 9.97 -11.84
CA MET A 215 4.06 10.24 -13.04
C MET A 215 3.69 11.72 -13.17
N ALA A 216 3.21 12.35 -12.10
CA ALA A 216 2.78 13.76 -12.14
C ALA A 216 3.94 14.74 -12.35
N LEU A 217 5.16 14.37 -11.93
CA LEU A 217 6.37 15.16 -12.13
C LEU A 217 7.12 14.81 -13.42
N GLU A 218 6.67 13.77 -14.14
CA GLU A 218 7.31 13.26 -15.36
C GLU A 218 8.80 12.89 -15.16
N ILE A 219 9.12 12.27 -14.02
CA ILE A 219 10.47 11.79 -13.70
C ILE A 219 10.46 10.31 -13.32
N SER A 220 11.65 9.70 -13.31
CA SER A 220 11.79 8.32 -12.83
C SER A 220 11.55 8.23 -11.32
N PRO A 221 10.98 7.11 -10.82
CA PRO A 221 10.87 6.86 -9.38
C PRO A 221 12.22 6.92 -8.68
N ALA A 222 13.28 6.38 -9.30
CA ALA A 222 14.64 6.47 -8.79
C ALA A 222 15.13 7.92 -8.57
N ARG A 223 14.85 8.84 -9.51
CA ARG A 223 15.21 10.26 -9.31
C ARG A 223 14.41 10.90 -8.20
N LEU A 224 13.11 10.57 -8.13
CA LEU A 224 12.20 11.14 -7.12
C LEU A 224 12.67 10.82 -5.70
N VAL A 225 13.18 9.61 -5.46
CA VAL A 225 13.55 9.13 -4.11
C VAL A 225 15.05 9.10 -3.83
N GLN A 226 15.86 9.66 -4.74
CA GLN A 226 17.33 9.57 -4.69
C GLN A 226 17.90 10.03 -3.33
N SER A 227 17.36 11.12 -2.79
CA SER A 227 17.84 11.74 -1.54
C SER A 227 17.28 11.10 -0.26
N MET A 228 16.39 10.11 -0.38
CA MET A 228 15.77 9.44 0.77
C MET A 228 16.62 8.26 1.23
N ASP A 229 16.75 8.03 2.55
CA ASP A 229 17.46 6.87 3.08
C ASP A 229 16.60 5.60 3.01
N SER A 230 15.28 5.71 3.14
CA SER A 230 14.35 4.60 2.89
C SER A 230 13.00 5.08 2.35
N VAL A 231 12.25 4.19 1.69
CA VAL A 231 10.96 4.49 1.05
C VAL A 231 9.98 3.34 1.25
N SER A 232 8.76 3.62 1.69
CA SER A 232 7.68 2.62 1.62
C SER A 232 6.90 2.77 0.31
N VAL A 233 6.60 1.66 -0.38
CA VAL A 233 5.86 1.67 -1.66
C VAL A 233 4.66 0.75 -1.54
N CYS A 234 3.45 1.30 -1.62
CA CYS A 234 2.23 0.48 -1.54
C CYS A 234 1.87 -0.13 -2.90
N LEU A 235 1.70 -1.46 -2.92
CA LEU A 235 1.23 -2.19 -4.09
C LEU A 235 -0.32 -2.26 -4.11
N SER A 236 -0.94 -2.27 -2.94
CA SER A 236 -2.39 -2.48 -2.75
C SER A 236 -3.26 -1.22 -2.84
N LYS A 237 -2.87 -0.28 -3.71
CA LYS A 237 -3.59 0.98 -3.97
C LYS A 237 -3.79 1.16 -5.47
N ALA A 238 -3.32 2.28 -6.04
CA ALA A 238 -3.39 2.56 -7.47
C ALA A 238 -2.68 1.51 -8.35
N LEU A 239 -1.69 0.78 -7.82
CA LEU A 239 -1.01 -0.30 -8.53
C LEU A 239 -1.85 -1.60 -8.62
N GLY A 240 -2.94 -1.71 -7.86
CA GLY A 240 -3.97 -2.75 -8.05
C GLY A 240 -3.64 -4.14 -7.51
N ALA A 241 -2.51 -4.33 -6.82
CA ALA A 241 -2.24 -5.58 -6.13
C ALA A 241 -3.28 -5.81 -5.00
N PRO A 242 -3.59 -7.05 -4.63
CA PRO A 242 -4.59 -7.29 -3.58
C PRO A 242 -4.09 -6.91 -2.19
N VAL A 243 -2.79 -7.10 -1.93
CA VAL A 243 -2.15 -6.93 -0.62
C VAL A 243 -0.71 -6.48 -0.83
N GLY A 244 -0.19 -5.76 0.16
CA GLY A 244 1.25 -5.64 0.35
C GLY A 244 1.83 -4.29 0.01
N SER A 245 3.05 -4.11 0.49
CA SER A 245 3.92 -2.96 0.26
C SER A 245 5.36 -3.46 0.24
N VAL A 246 6.27 -2.65 -0.28
CA VAL A 246 7.71 -2.93 -0.24
C VAL A 246 8.39 -1.77 0.49
N LEU A 247 9.22 -2.08 1.48
CA LEU A 247 10.14 -1.13 2.09
C LEU A 247 11.46 -1.21 1.33
N LEU A 248 11.99 -0.06 0.92
CA LEU A 248 13.23 0.11 0.16
C LEU A 248 14.23 0.98 0.93
#